data_AF-K3ZN16-F1
#
_entry.id   AF-K3ZN16-F1
#
_cell.length_a   1.000
_cell.length_b   1.000
_cell.length_c   1.000
_cell.angle_alpha   90.00
_cell.angle_beta   90.00
_cell.angle_gamma   90.00
#
_symmetry.space_group_name_H-M   'P 1'
#
loop_
_entity.id
_entity.type
_entity.pdbx_description
1 polymer ?
#
loop_
_entity_poly.entity_id
_entity_poly.type
_entity_poly.pdbx_seq_one_letter_code
_entity_poly.pdbx_strand_id
1 'polypeptide(L)'
;MDHSSSGSPRKIPFHLLQEITDCFSDERKLGSGGFGKVYMGVHNDGEKIAVKMLHYMLGFEEEQFLKEFNNLARLQHPNIVRLVGYCYDVQKNIVEYEGRLVFAERIYRALCFEYMHHGSLDKYVSDEYPGLDWNTRYTLIKGICKGLEYLHEELKPPMYHLDLKPANILLGKNMLPKIADFGLSRFFGEEQTHITKSSIGTRGYLPPEYIERNIVSRKFDIFSLGVIIIKIMTGPTGYRESAEMSPQEFIDFVRESNILQATPMHLFESYSKQVKRCMEIALSCVEVNRHKRPSIREIVKQLNETEIMIHKQLNEKEIMIYRTRLRDLSSYDQGSSMDQ
;
A
#
# COMPACT_ATOMS: atom_id res chain seq x y z
N MET A 1 26.59 -2.51 10.28
CA MET A 1 26.01 -3.66 11.01
C MET A 1 24.57 -3.79 10.54
N ASP A 2 24.21 -4.96 10.00
CA ASP A 2 22.86 -5.26 9.50
C ASP A 2 21.87 -5.29 10.66
N HIS A 3 20.97 -4.30 10.71
CA HIS A 3 19.81 -4.32 11.60
C HIS A 3 18.54 -4.67 10.82
N SER A 4 18.56 -5.82 10.15
CA SER A 4 17.36 -6.54 9.77
C SER A 4 16.94 -7.48 10.90
N SER A 5 16.75 -6.97 12.13
CA SER A 5 16.29 -7.82 13.22
C SER A 5 14.79 -8.08 13.05
N SER A 6 14.48 -9.30 12.58
CA SER A 6 13.20 -9.98 12.63
C SER A 6 12.75 -10.26 14.08
N GLY A 7 12.75 -9.24 14.93
CA GLY A 7 12.35 -9.32 16.33
C GLY A 7 10.84 -9.21 16.48
N SER A 8 10.29 -9.98 17.42
CA SER A 8 8.91 -9.80 17.88
C SER A 8 8.67 -8.36 18.38
N PRO A 9 7.45 -7.80 18.24
CA PRO A 9 7.13 -6.48 18.75
C PRO A 9 7.43 -6.36 20.25
N ARG A 10 8.15 -5.32 20.65
CA ARG A 10 8.58 -5.12 22.04
C ARG A 10 7.54 -4.33 22.84
N LYS A 11 7.38 -4.62 24.14
CA LYS A 11 6.65 -3.75 25.06
C LYS A 11 7.47 -2.50 25.32
N ILE A 12 6.89 -1.33 25.10
CA ILE A 12 7.50 -0.02 25.32
C ILE A 12 6.76 0.66 26.48
N PRO A 13 7.45 1.04 27.57
CA PRO A 13 6.85 1.79 28.67
C PRO A 13 6.27 3.13 28.20
N PHE A 14 5.18 3.59 28.81
CA PHE A 14 4.52 4.83 28.40
C PHE A 14 5.44 6.06 28.53
N HIS A 15 6.25 6.15 29.60
CA HIS A 15 7.18 7.27 29.78
C HIS A 15 8.22 7.36 28.66
N LEU A 16 8.66 6.22 28.10
CA LEU A 16 9.59 6.21 26.98
C LEU A 16 8.91 6.66 25.69
N LEU A 17 7.62 6.34 25.52
CA LEU A 17 6.83 6.90 24.42
C LEU A 17 6.68 8.41 24.56
N GLN A 18 6.48 8.95 25.77
CA GLN A 18 6.46 10.38 26.01
C GLN A 18 7.81 11.01 25.62
N GLU A 19 8.93 10.43 26.04
CA GLU A 19 10.27 10.92 25.73
C GLU A 19 10.51 11.01 24.21
N ILE A 20 10.34 9.89 23.48
CA ILE A 20 10.67 9.84 22.04
C ILE A 20 9.70 10.65 21.17
N THR A 21 8.50 10.95 21.66
CA THR A 21 7.48 11.74 20.94
C THR A 21 7.41 13.19 21.41
N ASP A 22 8.36 13.64 22.25
CA ASP A 22 8.36 14.99 22.82
C ASP A 22 7.01 15.32 23.50
N CYS A 23 6.62 14.46 24.44
CA CYS A 23 5.35 14.49 25.16
C CYS A 23 4.11 14.48 24.24
N PHE A 24 4.18 13.78 23.11
CA PHE A 24 3.13 13.77 22.08
C PHE A 24 2.81 15.16 21.53
N SER A 25 3.84 15.96 21.28
CA SER A 25 3.72 17.32 20.75
C SER A 25 3.06 17.34 19.36
N ASP A 26 2.39 18.45 19.03
CA ASP A 26 1.72 18.60 17.74
C ASP A 26 2.73 18.67 16.58
N GLU A 27 3.96 19.11 16.84
CA GLU A 27 5.09 19.09 15.90
C GLU A 27 5.50 17.67 15.50
N ARG A 28 5.28 16.69 16.39
CA ARG A 28 5.52 15.27 16.11
C ARG A 28 4.31 14.57 15.51
N LYS A 29 3.16 15.24 15.35
CA LYS A 29 1.94 14.60 14.86
C LYS A 29 2.04 14.26 13.36
N LEU A 30 1.86 12.99 13.04
CA LEU A 30 1.82 12.47 11.67
C LEU A 30 0.40 12.38 11.11
N GLY A 31 -0.59 12.21 11.98
CA GLY A 31 -1.99 12.10 11.56
C GLY A 31 -2.94 11.84 12.73
N SER A 32 -4.24 11.86 12.43
CA SER A 32 -5.30 11.52 13.37
C SER A 32 -6.49 10.91 12.65
N GLY A 33 -7.12 9.90 13.25
CA GLY A 33 -8.29 9.23 12.70
C GLY A 33 -9.19 8.65 13.80
N GLY A 34 -10.19 7.87 13.39
CA GLY A 34 -11.19 7.30 14.29
C GLY A 34 -10.62 6.38 15.38
N PHE A 35 -9.45 5.79 15.15
CA PHE A 35 -8.80 4.86 16.08
C PHE A 35 -7.75 5.51 16.97
N GLY A 36 -7.34 6.75 16.72
CA GLY A 36 -6.26 7.37 17.48
C GLY A 36 -5.53 8.51 16.79
N LYS A 37 -4.46 8.96 17.43
CA LYS A 37 -3.49 9.92 16.89
C LYS A 37 -2.16 9.21 16.63
N VAL A 38 -1.46 9.59 15.58
CA VAL A 38 -0.16 9.01 15.22
C VAL A 38 0.91 10.08 15.38
N TYR A 39 1.99 9.75 16.07
CA TYR A 39 3.12 10.63 16.35
C TYR A 39 4.42 10.01 15.84
N MET A 40 5.36 10.85 15.42
CA MET A 40 6.74 10.44 15.12
C MET A 40 7.51 10.32 16.43
N GLY A 41 7.97 9.11 16.73
CA GLY A 41 8.94 8.86 17.78
C GLY A 41 10.36 8.92 17.21
N VAL A 42 11.30 9.51 17.95
CA VAL A 42 12.73 9.51 17.62
C VAL A 42 13.52 8.98 18.79
N HIS A 43 14.18 7.84 18.61
CA HIS A 43 15.08 7.25 19.59
C HIS A 43 16.39 8.05 19.71
N ASN A 44 17.15 7.80 20.78
CA ASN A 44 18.42 8.51 21.06
C ASN A 44 19.50 8.28 19.99
N ASP A 45 19.42 7.17 19.25
CA ASP A 45 20.28 6.86 18.11
C ASP A 45 19.79 7.49 16.78
N GLY A 46 18.68 8.22 16.81
CA GLY A 46 18.06 8.84 15.64
C GLY A 46 17.10 7.92 14.88
N GLU A 47 16.90 6.67 15.30
CA GLU A 47 15.91 5.78 14.68
C GLU A 47 14.50 6.34 14.87
N LYS A 48 13.71 6.35 13.80
CA LYS A 48 12.34 6.87 13.79
C LYS A 48 11.32 5.74 13.81
N ILE A 49 10.27 5.92 14.60
CA ILE A 49 9.08 5.06 14.62
C ILE A 49 7.80 5.88 14.51
N ALA A 50 6.69 5.24 14.17
CA ALA A 50 5.36 5.83 14.21
C ALA A 50 4.58 5.26 15.41
N VAL A 51 4.19 6.12 16.36
CA VAL A 51 3.47 5.77 17.58
C VAL A 51 1.99 6.10 17.40
N LYS A 52 1.14 5.09 17.20
CA LYS A 52 -0.32 5.24 17.14
C LYS A 52 -0.89 5.13 18.55
N MET A 53 -1.18 6.27 19.16
CA MET A 53 -1.90 6.37 20.42
C MET A 53 -3.38 6.11 20.19
N LEU A 54 -3.92 5.05 20.78
CA LEU A 54 -5.32 4.66 20.60
C LEU A 54 -6.23 5.51 21.48
N HIS A 55 -7.39 5.91 20.93
CA HIS A 55 -8.40 6.63 21.73
C HIS A 55 -8.95 5.73 22.84
N TYR A 56 -9.31 6.34 23.96
CA TYR A 56 -10.12 5.65 24.96
C TYR A 56 -11.54 5.49 24.41
N MET A 57 -11.94 4.25 24.15
CA MET A 57 -13.29 3.90 23.72
C MET A 57 -13.94 3.03 24.79
N LEU A 58 -15.09 3.47 25.31
CA LEU A 58 -15.93 2.69 26.21
C LEU A 58 -16.29 1.36 25.53
N GLY A 59 -16.02 0.22 26.19
CA GLY A 59 -16.21 -1.12 25.62
C GLY A 59 -15.06 -1.61 24.71
N PHE A 60 -14.00 -0.83 24.51
CA PHE A 60 -12.75 -1.34 23.92
C PHE A 60 -11.94 -2.02 25.02
N GLU A 61 -12.22 -3.30 25.20
CA GLU A 61 -11.68 -4.14 26.25
C GLU A 61 -10.24 -4.59 25.93
N GLU A 62 -9.52 -5.05 26.94
CA GLU A 62 -8.17 -5.62 26.82
C GLU A 62 -8.10 -6.70 25.73
N GLU A 63 -9.16 -7.50 25.61
CA GLU A 63 -9.28 -8.56 24.60
C GLU A 63 -9.26 -8.00 23.16
N GLN A 64 -9.91 -6.87 22.90
CA GLN A 64 -9.91 -6.25 21.57
C GLN A 64 -8.52 -5.71 21.22
N PHE A 65 -7.83 -5.10 22.19
CA PHE A 65 -6.44 -4.67 22.00
C PHE A 65 -5.51 -5.85 21.73
N LEU A 66 -5.61 -6.92 22.53
CA LEU A 66 -4.81 -8.13 22.35
C LEU A 66 -5.08 -8.79 21.00
N LYS A 67 -6.34 -8.85 20.56
CA LYS A 67 -6.71 -9.35 19.25
C LYS A 67 -6.06 -8.54 18.13
N GLU A 68 -6.16 -7.22 18.19
CA GLU A 68 -5.55 -6.32 17.21
C GLU A 68 -4.03 -6.44 17.19
N PHE A 69 -3.40 -6.46 18.37
CA PHE A 69 -1.98 -6.68 18.53
C PHE A 69 -1.55 -8.01 17.91
N ASN A 70 -2.22 -9.11 18.23
CA ASN A 70 -1.90 -10.45 17.72
C ASN A 70 -2.14 -10.57 16.21
N ASN A 71 -3.10 -9.82 15.66
CA ASN A 71 -3.34 -9.76 14.22
C ASN A 71 -2.20 -9.05 13.50
N LEU A 72 -1.69 -7.96 14.07
CA LEU A 72 -0.60 -7.16 13.49
C LEU A 72 0.78 -7.79 13.71
N ALA A 73 1.02 -8.38 14.88
CA ALA A 73 2.31 -8.96 15.26
C ALA A 73 2.73 -10.15 14.39
N ARG A 74 1.75 -10.83 13.76
CA ARG A 74 2.01 -11.94 12.83
C ARG A 74 2.24 -11.50 11.38
N LEU A 75 2.01 -10.22 11.05
CA LEU A 75 2.18 -9.72 9.69
C LEU A 75 3.67 -9.44 9.43
N GLN A 76 4.25 -10.19 8.50
CA GLN A 76 5.64 -10.03 8.11
C GLN A 76 5.77 -10.15 6.59
N HIS A 77 5.77 -9.01 5.92
CA HIS A 77 5.93 -8.96 4.47
C HIS A 77 6.53 -7.60 4.04
N PRO A 78 7.40 -7.54 3.01
CA PRO A 78 8.03 -6.28 2.58
C PRO A 78 7.06 -5.17 2.19
N ASN A 79 5.84 -5.53 1.75
CA ASN A 79 4.79 -4.58 1.37
C ASN A 79 3.67 -4.43 2.41
N ILE A 80 3.93 -4.79 3.68
CA ILE A 80 3.03 -4.56 4.81
C ILE A 80 3.80 -3.75 5.87
N VAL A 81 3.18 -2.74 6.45
CA VAL A 81 3.81 -1.94 7.52
C VAL A 81 4.01 -2.80 8.75
N ARG A 82 5.25 -2.86 9.24
CA ARG A 82 5.65 -3.72 10.35
C ARG A 82 5.34 -3.07 11.70
N LEU A 83 4.68 -3.84 12.57
CA LEU A 83 4.58 -3.52 13.99
C LEU A 83 5.93 -3.80 14.67
N VAL A 84 6.50 -2.78 15.33
CA VAL A 84 7.81 -2.86 16.00
C VAL A 84 7.69 -2.86 17.52
N GLY A 85 6.57 -2.40 18.06
CA GLY A 85 6.32 -2.42 19.48
C GLY A 85 4.88 -2.07 19.86
N TYR A 86 4.60 -2.11 21.15
CA TYR A 86 3.29 -1.76 21.70
C TYR A 86 3.44 -1.20 23.11
N CYS A 87 2.45 -0.45 23.57
CA CYS A 87 2.30 -0.03 24.95
C CYS A 87 0.93 -0.45 25.47
N TYR A 88 0.92 -1.06 26.63
CA TYR A 88 -0.26 -1.25 27.47
C TYR A 88 0.17 -0.95 28.91
N ASP A 89 -0.18 0.24 29.38
CA ASP A 89 0.23 0.75 30.68
C ASP A 89 -0.99 1.26 31.45
N VAL A 90 -1.11 0.85 32.71
CA VAL A 90 -2.25 1.19 33.58
C VAL A 90 -1.71 1.99 34.75
N GLN A 91 -2.07 3.27 34.80
CA GLN A 91 -1.63 4.19 35.85
C GLN A 91 -2.80 4.54 36.76
N LYS A 92 -2.59 4.44 38.07
CA LYS A 92 -3.56 4.87 39.09
C LYS A 92 -3.31 6.32 39.45
N ASN A 93 -4.30 7.17 39.19
CA ASN A 93 -4.26 8.59 39.52
C ASN A 93 -5.35 8.91 40.52
N ILE A 94 -5.10 9.88 41.40
CA ILE A 94 -6.15 10.45 42.26
C ILE A 94 -6.89 11.49 41.42
N VAL A 95 -8.20 11.34 41.28
CA VAL A 95 -9.08 12.30 40.59
C VAL A 95 -10.22 12.71 41.51
N GLU A 96 -10.72 13.93 41.33
CA GLU A 96 -11.92 14.40 42.03
C GLU A 96 -13.17 13.95 41.26
N TYR A 97 -14.06 13.24 41.94
CA TYR A 97 -15.36 12.82 41.41
C TYR A 97 -16.43 13.11 42.48
N GLU A 98 -17.42 13.93 42.12
CA GLU A 98 -18.51 14.35 43.03
C GLU A 98 -17.99 14.92 44.38
N GLY A 99 -16.92 15.73 44.34
CA GLY A 99 -16.32 16.36 45.52
C GLY A 99 -15.52 15.42 46.42
N ARG A 100 -15.19 14.20 45.96
CA ARG A 100 -14.36 13.22 46.67
C ARG A 100 -13.15 12.84 45.85
N LEU A 101 -12.01 12.66 46.51
CA LEU A 101 -10.82 12.09 45.90
C LEU A 101 -10.98 10.57 45.77
N VAL A 102 -10.93 10.06 44.55
CA VAL A 102 -11.00 8.63 44.25
C VAL A 102 -9.79 8.20 43.43
N PHE A 103 -9.38 6.93 43.58
CA PHE A 103 -8.42 6.33 42.67
C PHE A 103 -9.11 5.99 41.36
N ALA A 104 -8.64 6.55 40.26
CA ALA A 104 -9.06 6.20 38.91
C ALA A 104 -7.89 5.58 38.13
N GLU A 105 -8.19 4.51 37.41
CA GLU A 105 -7.24 3.89 36.49
C GLU A 105 -7.30 4.59 35.13
N ARG A 106 -6.14 5.01 34.64
CA ARG A 106 -5.95 5.51 33.29
C ARG A 106 -5.13 4.50 32.51
N ILE A 107 -5.71 4.03 31.40
CA ILE A 107 -5.09 3.02 30.53
C ILE A 107 -4.51 3.72 29.30
N TYR A 108 -3.21 3.55 29.07
CA TYR A 108 -2.51 4.04 27.89
C TYR A 108 -2.21 2.88 26.94
N ARG A 109 -2.72 3.01 25.71
CA ARG A 109 -2.59 1.99 24.66
C ARG A 109 -1.94 2.61 23.44
N ALA A 110 -0.87 1.97 22.97
CA ALA A 110 -0.21 2.38 21.74
C ALA A 110 0.23 1.18 20.92
N LEU A 111 0.22 1.35 19.60
CA LEU A 111 0.86 0.45 18.64
C LEU A 111 1.97 1.23 17.93
N CYS A 112 3.18 0.67 17.90
CA CYS A 112 4.36 1.31 17.35
C CYS A 112 4.77 0.60 16.08
N PHE A 113 4.92 1.36 15.00
CA PHE A 113 5.23 0.86 13.66
C PHE A 113 6.56 1.42 13.15
N GLU A 114 7.12 0.76 12.15
CA GLU A 114 8.24 1.34 11.40
C GLU A 114 7.86 2.70 10.80
N TYR A 115 8.81 3.63 10.74
CA TYR A 115 8.55 4.96 10.17
C TYR A 115 8.57 4.97 8.64
N MET A 116 7.54 5.56 8.04
CA MET A 116 7.35 5.63 6.60
C MET A 116 7.75 7.02 6.08
N HIS A 117 8.90 7.07 5.40
CA HIS A 117 9.66 8.30 5.17
C HIS A 117 9.00 9.26 4.18
N HIS A 118 8.18 8.72 3.30
CA HIS A 118 7.50 9.48 2.24
C HIS A 118 6.00 9.66 2.52
N GLY A 119 5.53 9.28 3.72
CA GLY A 119 4.12 9.43 4.09
C GLY A 119 3.20 8.53 3.27
N SER A 120 1.97 8.97 3.01
CA SER A 120 0.97 8.21 2.27
C SER A 120 1.04 8.44 0.76
N LEU A 121 0.60 7.44 0.00
CA LEU A 121 0.44 7.52 -1.45
C LEU A 121 -0.55 8.62 -1.86
N ASP A 122 -1.51 8.97 -1.00
CA ASP A 122 -2.52 10.00 -1.25
C ASP A 122 -1.90 11.34 -1.72
N LYS A 123 -0.78 11.73 -1.11
CA LYS A 123 -0.01 12.93 -1.49
C LYS A 123 0.51 12.90 -2.93
N TYR A 124 0.77 11.72 -3.48
CA TYR A 124 1.38 11.55 -4.80
C TYR A 124 0.36 11.34 -5.92
N VAL A 125 -0.90 11.12 -5.55
CA VAL A 125 -2.04 10.99 -6.46
C VAL A 125 -3.03 12.15 -6.30
N SER A 126 -2.64 13.22 -5.57
CA SER A 126 -3.41 14.45 -5.37
C SER A 126 -2.98 15.59 -6.28
N ASP A 127 -3.87 16.56 -6.56
CA ASP A 127 -3.73 17.59 -7.62
C ASP A 127 -2.50 18.49 -7.46
N GLU A 128 -1.93 18.50 -6.26
CA GLU A 128 -0.82 19.34 -5.86
C GLU A 128 0.56 18.75 -6.19
N TYR A 129 0.66 17.49 -6.62
CA TYR A 129 1.94 16.84 -6.89
C TYR A 129 2.26 16.76 -8.40
N PRO A 130 3.48 17.07 -8.85
CA PRO A 130 3.88 17.08 -10.27
C PRO A 130 3.86 15.70 -10.96
N GLY A 131 3.39 14.67 -10.26
CA GLY A 131 3.27 13.30 -10.74
C GLY A 131 4.50 12.44 -10.46
N LEU A 132 4.28 11.13 -10.45
CA LEU A 132 5.34 10.13 -10.42
C LEU A 132 5.70 9.70 -11.84
N ASP A 133 6.94 9.30 -12.07
CA ASP A 133 7.32 8.62 -13.31
C ASP A 133 6.66 7.22 -13.40
N TRP A 134 6.57 6.67 -14.61
CA TRP A 134 5.89 5.40 -14.83
C TRP A 134 6.55 4.22 -14.10
N ASN A 135 7.88 4.17 -14.03
CA ASN A 135 8.58 3.07 -13.37
C ASN A 135 8.24 3.01 -11.87
N THR A 136 8.20 4.18 -11.22
CA THR A 136 7.76 4.30 -9.83
C THR A 136 6.30 3.87 -9.69
N ARG A 137 5.38 4.32 -10.56
CA ARG A 137 3.96 3.92 -10.55
C ARG A 137 3.78 2.42 -10.68
N TYR A 138 4.48 1.79 -11.63
CA TYR A 138 4.41 0.35 -11.85
C TYR A 138 4.95 -0.44 -10.65
N THR A 139 6.05 0.02 -10.05
CA THR A 139 6.62 -0.55 -8.82
C THR A 139 5.63 -0.45 -7.66
N LEU A 140 4.93 0.69 -7.52
CA LEU A 140 3.88 0.88 -6.52
C LEU A 140 2.75 -0.13 -6.70
N ILE A 141 2.20 -0.23 -7.91
CA ILE A 141 1.11 -1.18 -8.24
C ILE A 141 1.52 -2.61 -7.87
N LYS A 142 2.70 -3.05 -8.33
CA LYS A 142 3.20 -4.39 -8.03
C LYS A 142 3.38 -4.66 -6.54
N GLY A 143 3.96 -3.71 -5.82
CA GLY A 143 4.20 -3.85 -4.38
C GLY A 143 2.89 -3.95 -3.60
N ILE A 144 1.89 -3.12 -3.93
CA ILE A 144 0.55 -3.20 -3.33
C ILE A 144 -0.10 -4.56 -3.61
N CYS A 145 -0.03 -5.03 -4.87
CA CYS A 145 -0.58 -6.34 -5.23
C CYS A 145 0.07 -7.50 -4.45
N LYS A 146 1.40 -7.47 -4.28
CA LYS A 146 2.12 -8.48 -3.47
C LYS A 146 1.73 -8.43 -2.00
N GLY A 147 1.61 -7.22 -1.43
CA GLY A 147 1.12 -7.06 -0.07
C GLY A 147 -0.27 -7.64 0.13
N LEU A 148 -1.17 -7.42 -0.83
CA LEU A 148 -2.53 -7.96 -0.76
C LEU A 148 -2.57 -9.48 -1.01
N GLU A 149 -1.72 -10.01 -1.88
CA GLU A 149 -1.58 -11.46 -2.09
C GLU A 149 -1.18 -12.18 -0.81
N TYR A 150 -0.20 -11.63 -0.08
CA TYR A 150 0.18 -12.14 1.24
C TYR A 150 -1.01 -12.22 2.19
N LEU A 151 -1.82 -11.15 2.29
CA LEU A 151 -2.97 -11.11 3.20
C LEU A 151 -4.06 -12.12 2.83
N HIS A 152 -4.34 -12.30 1.54
CA HIS A 152 -5.47 -13.10 1.05
C HIS A 152 -5.13 -14.57 0.82
N GLU A 153 -3.89 -14.89 0.44
CA GLU A 153 -3.52 -16.22 -0.06
C GLU A 153 -2.47 -16.92 0.81
N GLU A 154 -1.57 -16.17 1.46
CA GLU A 154 -0.50 -16.75 2.28
C GLU A 154 -0.89 -16.89 3.76
N LEU A 155 -1.72 -15.98 4.28
CA LEU A 155 -2.24 -16.09 5.65
C LEU A 155 -3.31 -17.18 5.77
N LYS A 156 -3.27 -17.92 6.88
CA LYS A 156 -4.28 -18.92 7.25
C LYS A 156 -4.77 -18.68 8.69
N PRO A 157 -6.03 -18.31 8.90
CA PRO A 157 -7.02 -17.90 7.89
C PRO A 157 -6.61 -16.63 7.12
N PRO A 158 -7.22 -16.33 5.95
CA PRO A 158 -6.95 -15.10 5.21
C PRO A 158 -7.45 -13.86 5.96
N MET A 159 -6.74 -12.74 5.78
CA MET A 159 -7.12 -11.44 6.33
C MET A 159 -7.62 -10.53 5.21
N TYR A 160 -8.81 -9.95 5.37
CA TYR A 160 -9.27 -8.88 4.47
C TYR A 160 -9.01 -7.52 5.10
N HIS A 161 -8.52 -6.57 4.31
CA HIS A 161 -8.12 -5.25 4.78
C HIS A 161 -9.33 -4.36 5.05
N LEU A 162 -10.28 -4.32 4.11
CA LEU A 162 -11.58 -3.65 4.15
C LEU A 162 -11.57 -2.10 4.16
N ASP A 163 -10.40 -1.48 4.21
CA ASP A 163 -10.22 -0.03 4.02
C ASP A 163 -9.02 0.31 3.14
N LEU A 164 -8.84 -0.42 2.03
CA LEU A 164 -7.76 -0.08 1.07
C LEU A 164 -8.08 1.26 0.39
N LYS A 165 -7.14 2.20 0.52
CA LYS A 165 -7.16 3.52 -0.13
C LYS A 165 -5.73 4.09 -0.15
N PRO A 166 -5.43 5.11 -0.98
CA PRO A 166 -4.10 5.72 -1.04
C PRO A 166 -3.58 6.23 0.30
N ALA A 167 -4.45 6.74 1.18
CA ALA A 167 -4.08 7.16 2.54
C ALA A 167 -3.52 6.02 3.41
N ASN A 168 -3.91 4.77 3.12
CA ASN A 168 -3.50 3.57 3.83
C ASN A 168 -2.37 2.81 3.11
N ILE A 169 -1.83 3.36 2.02
CA ILE A 169 -0.60 2.87 1.39
C ILE A 169 0.52 3.82 1.76
N LEU A 170 1.39 3.41 2.67
CA LEU A 170 2.51 4.23 3.12
C LEU A 170 3.78 3.92 2.32
N LEU A 171 4.63 4.93 2.12
CA LEU A 171 5.81 4.86 1.29
C LEU A 171 7.08 4.91 2.14
N GLY A 172 7.83 3.81 2.09
CA GLY A 172 9.06 3.63 2.87
C GLY A 172 10.25 4.33 2.21
N LYS A 173 11.47 3.97 2.63
CA LYS A 173 12.67 4.37 1.89
C LYS A 173 12.58 3.85 0.45
N ASN A 174 13.10 4.61 -0.52
CA ASN A 174 13.08 4.28 -1.95
C ASN A 174 11.68 4.09 -2.55
N MET A 175 10.66 4.78 -2.03
CA MET A 175 9.27 4.71 -2.52
C MET A 175 8.63 3.30 -2.47
N LEU A 176 9.16 2.38 -1.66
CA LEU A 176 8.58 1.04 -1.50
C LEU A 176 7.19 1.14 -0.82
N PRO A 177 6.10 0.65 -1.46
CA PRO A 177 4.77 0.74 -0.88
C PRO A 177 4.57 -0.31 0.21
N LYS A 178 3.90 0.08 1.29
CA LYS A 178 3.46 -0.81 2.34
C LYS A 178 2.01 -0.53 2.73
N ILE A 179 1.19 -1.57 2.79
CA ILE A 179 -0.20 -1.48 3.26
C ILE A 179 -0.19 -1.26 4.78
N ALA A 180 -0.98 -0.31 5.24
CA ALA A 180 -1.07 0.14 6.62
C ALA A 180 -2.53 0.30 7.07
N ASP A 181 -2.72 0.54 8.36
CA ASP A 181 -4.00 0.80 9.01
C ASP A 181 -5.03 -0.34 8.91
N PHE A 182 -4.76 -1.40 9.67
CA PHE A 182 -5.58 -2.61 9.76
C PHE A 182 -6.77 -2.49 10.73
N GLY A 183 -7.17 -1.28 11.14
CA GLY A 183 -8.20 -1.08 12.16
C GLY A 183 -9.60 -1.60 11.79
N LEU A 184 -9.84 -1.89 10.51
CA LEU A 184 -11.06 -2.55 10.01
C LEU A 184 -10.81 -3.97 9.54
N SER A 185 -9.55 -4.43 9.53
CA SER A 185 -9.17 -5.72 8.98
C SER A 185 -9.62 -6.87 9.88
N ARG A 186 -10.02 -7.97 9.25
CA ARG A 186 -10.55 -9.14 9.96
C ARG A 186 -10.12 -10.43 9.28
N PHE A 187 -9.92 -11.45 10.10
CA PHE A 187 -9.76 -12.82 9.63
C PHE A 187 -11.12 -13.41 9.29
N PHE A 188 -11.21 -14.05 8.13
CA PHE A 188 -12.42 -14.72 7.68
C PHE A 188 -12.19 -16.23 7.60
N GLY A 189 -13.16 -17.02 8.07
CA GLY A 189 -13.11 -18.48 8.02
C GLY A 189 -13.27 -19.03 6.59
N GLU A 190 -13.64 -20.31 6.47
CA GLU A 190 -13.88 -20.94 5.15
C GLU A 190 -15.03 -20.29 4.37
N GLU A 191 -15.96 -19.62 5.08
CA GLU A 191 -16.98 -18.79 4.47
C GLU A 191 -16.35 -17.59 3.76
N GLN A 192 -16.47 -17.58 2.43
CA GLN A 192 -15.83 -16.56 1.59
C GLN A 192 -16.63 -15.25 1.52
N THR A 193 -17.83 -15.21 2.09
CA THR A 193 -18.77 -14.08 1.96
C THR A 193 -19.63 -13.95 3.20
N HIS A 194 -19.75 -12.73 3.74
CA HIS A 194 -20.52 -12.42 4.94
C HIS A 194 -21.37 -11.17 4.72
N ILE A 195 -22.48 -11.06 5.46
CA ILE A 195 -23.28 -9.83 5.58
C ILE A 195 -22.94 -9.18 6.91
N THR A 196 -22.48 -7.93 6.89
CA THR A 196 -22.13 -7.17 8.12
C THR A 196 -23.18 -6.11 8.43
N LYS A 197 -23.37 -5.80 9.72
CA LYS A 197 -24.19 -4.66 10.18
C LYS A 197 -23.36 -3.39 10.45
N SER A 198 -22.03 -3.47 10.33
CA SER A 198 -21.12 -2.38 10.67
C SER A 198 -20.67 -1.61 9.43
N SER A 199 -20.71 -0.28 9.51
CA SER A 199 -20.21 0.61 8.45
C SER A 199 -18.68 0.58 8.42
N ILE A 200 -18.12 -0.14 7.46
CA ILE A 200 -16.69 -0.24 7.16
C ILE A 200 -16.33 0.41 5.81
N GLY A 201 -15.06 0.78 5.67
CA GLY A 201 -14.44 1.29 4.45
C GLY A 201 -14.66 2.79 4.18
N THR A 202 -14.09 3.26 3.07
CA THR A 202 -14.07 4.68 2.68
C THR A 202 -14.82 4.91 1.38
N ARG A 203 -15.71 5.93 1.33
CA ARG A 203 -16.47 6.31 0.12
C ARG A 203 -15.54 6.53 -1.07
N GLY A 204 -15.95 6.03 -2.24
CA GLY A 204 -15.12 6.02 -3.46
C GLY A 204 -14.29 4.75 -3.64
N TYR A 205 -14.06 3.97 -2.58
CA TYR A 205 -13.36 2.68 -2.63
C TYR A 205 -14.27 1.50 -2.25
N LEU A 206 -15.53 1.79 -1.89
CA LEU A 206 -16.54 0.80 -1.51
C LEU A 206 -17.10 0.08 -2.76
N PRO A 207 -17.14 -1.26 -2.78
CA PRO A 207 -17.75 -2.00 -3.87
C PRO A 207 -19.29 -1.90 -3.82
N PRO A 208 -19.97 -1.99 -4.97
CA PRO A 208 -21.42 -1.82 -5.06
C PRO A 208 -22.22 -2.81 -4.21
N GLU A 209 -21.80 -4.09 -4.16
CA GLU A 209 -22.50 -5.11 -3.37
C GLU A 209 -22.45 -4.84 -1.86
N TYR A 210 -21.45 -4.10 -1.40
CA TYR A 210 -21.36 -3.67 -0.01
C TYR A 210 -22.28 -2.48 0.25
N ILE A 211 -22.28 -1.49 -0.64
CA ILE A 211 -23.16 -0.31 -0.53
C ILE A 211 -24.63 -0.73 -0.51
N GLU A 212 -25.01 -1.68 -1.38
CA GLU A 212 -26.41 -2.11 -1.54
C GLU A 212 -26.85 -3.11 -0.48
N ARG A 213 -25.97 -4.04 -0.09
CA ARG A 213 -26.36 -5.25 0.66
C ARG A 213 -25.46 -5.58 1.84
N ASN A 214 -24.49 -4.72 2.15
CA ASN A 214 -23.46 -4.93 3.17
C ASN A 214 -22.70 -6.26 3.03
N ILE A 215 -22.51 -6.71 1.80
CA ILE A 215 -21.78 -7.96 1.50
C ILE A 215 -20.28 -7.70 1.55
N VAL A 216 -19.57 -8.47 2.37
CA VAL A 216 -18.11 -8.47 2.49
C VAL A 216 -17.56 -9.80 2.00
N SER A 217 -16.53 -9.75 1.17
CA SER A 217 -15.78 -10.91 0.69
C SER A 217 -14.36 -10.48 0.33
N ARG A 218 -13.47 -11.41 -0.03
CA ARG A 218 -12.14 -11.06 -0.58
C ARG A 218 -12.22 -10.10 -1.77
N LYS A 219 -13.33 -10.11 -2.53
CA LYS A 219 -13.55 -9.23 -3.69
C LYS A 219 -13.80 -7.77 -3.31
N PHE A 220 -13.98 -7.47 -2.02
CA PHE A 220 -14.04 -6.11 -1.52
C PHE A 220 -12.71 -5.40 -1.74
N ASP A 221 -11.62 -5.97 -1.22
CA ASP A 221 -10.28 -5.40 -1.36
C ASP A 221 -9.84 -5.36 -2.83
N ILE A 222 -10.26 -6.33 -3.66
CA ILE A 222 -9.98 -6.33 -5.10
C ILE A 222 -10.61 -5.09 -5.78
N PHE A 223 -11.85 -4.75 -5.45
CA PHE A 223 -12.48 -3.55 -5.99
C PHE A 223 -11.72 -2.29 -5.57
N SER A 224 -11.41 -2.16 -4.27
CA SER A 224 -10.63 -1.05 -3.74
C SER A 224 -9.25 -0.94 -4.40
N LEU A 225 -8.57 -2.07 -4.65
CA LEU A 225 -7.32 -2.15 -5.38
C LEU A 225 -7.47 -1.62 -6.81
N GLY A 226 -8.53 -2.00 -7.53
CA GLY A 226 -8.80 -1.49 -8.88
C GLY A 226 -8.88 0.04 -8.93
N VAL A 227 -9.61 0.64 -7.99
CA VAL A 227 -9.70 2.10 -7.85
C VAL A 227 -8.33 2.73 -7.55
N ILE A 228 -7.52 2.11 -6.69
CA ILE A 228 -6.15 2.57 -6.38
C ILE A 228 -5.26 2.51 -7.63
N ILE A 229 -5.30 1.41 -8.39
CA ILE A 229 -4.51 1.28 -9.62
C ILE A 229 -4.92 2.35 -10.62
N ILE A 230 -6.22 2.61 -10.81
CA ILE A 230 -6.71 3.70 -11.66
C ILE A 230 -6.12 5.03 -11.21
N LYS A 231 -6.20 5.37 -9.92
CA LYS A 231 -5.63 6.62 -9.38
C LYS A 231 -4.12 6.72 -9.56
N ILE A 232 -3.38 5.61 -9.38
CA ILE A 232 -1.94 5.58 -9.64
C ILE A 232 -1.67 5.79 -11.13
N MET A 233 -2.50 5.28 -12.03
CA MET A 233 -2.31 5.38 -13.47
C MET A 233 -2.71 6.74 -14.04
N THR A 234 -3.75 7.36 -13.52
CA THR A 234 -4.26 8.63 -14.04
C THR A 234 -3.68 9.84 -13.32
N GLY A 235 -3.12 9.62 -12.13
CA GLY A 235 -2.60 10.71 -11.31
C GLY A 235 -3.74 11.62 -10.82
N PRO A 236 -3.39 12.87 -10.51
CA PRO A 236 -4.30 13.72 -9.77
C PRO A 236 -5.59 14.14 -10.46
N THR A 237 -5.46 14.64 -11.68
CA THR A 237 -6.58 15.22 -12.45
C THR A 237 -7.55 14.16 -12.95
N GLY A 238 -7.13 12.90 -12.97
CA GLY A 238 -7.79 11.89 -13.78
C GLY A 238 -8.94 11.14 -13.12
N TYR A 239 -9.16 11.14 -11.80
CA TYR A 239 -10.28 10.33 -11.24
C TYR A 239 -11.67 10.87 -11.62
N ARG A 240 -11.85 12.20 -11.60
CA ARG A 240 -13.13 12.83 -12.01
C ARG A 240 -13.38 12.72 -13.51
N GLU A 241 -12.32 12.86 -14.31
CA GLU A 241 -12.39 12.78 -15.77
C GLU A 241 -12.56 11.31 -16.22
N SER A 242 -11.92 10.35 -15.54
CA SER A 242 -11.98 8.92 -15.87
C SER A 242 -13.26 8.20 -15.43
N ALA A 243 -14.01 8.74 -14.47
CA ALA A 243 -15.20 8.07 -13.94
C ALA A 243 -16.33 7.91 -14.99
N GLU A 244 -16.31 8.75 -16.03
CA GLU A 244 -17.29 8.73 -17.13
C GLU A 244 -16.69 8.23 -18.45
N MET A 245 -15.39 7.92 -18.48
CA MET A 245 -14.71 7.42 -19.68
C MET A 245 -15.10 5.96 -19.97
N SER A 246 -15.38 5.68 -21.23
CA SER A 246 -15.35 4.31 -21.74
C SER A 246 -13.94 3.71 -21.58
N PRO A 247 -13.80 2.37 -21.56
CA PRO A 247 -12.50 1.72 -21.55
C PRO A 247 -11.54 2.22 -22.63
N GLN A 248 -12.01 2.60 -23.82
CA GLN A 248 -11.12 3.08 -24.88
C GLN A 248 -10.66 4.52 -24.63
N GLU A 249 -11.55 5.40 -24.15
CA GLU A 249 -11.20 6.79 -23.81
C GLU A 249 -10.19 6.84 -22.66
N PHE A 250 -10.30 5.94 -21.69
CA PHE A 250 -9.32 5.82 -20.61
C PHE A 250 -7.95 5.35 -21.14
N ILE A 251 -7.90 4.46 -22.14
CA ILE A 251 -6.65 4.03 -22.79
C ILE A 251 -5.96 5.24 -23.41
N ASP A 252 -6.71 6.01 -24.20
CA ASP A 252 -6.17 7.13 -24.95
C ASP A 252 -5.75 8.27 -24.00
N PHE A 253 -6.53 8.54 -22.95
CA PHE A 253 -6.18 9.50 -21.89
C PHE A 253 -4.84 9.15 -21.21
N VAL A 254 -4.66 7.90 -20.77
CA VAL A 254 -3.41 7.50 -20.11
C VAL A 254 -2.24 7.55 -21.09
N ARG A 255 -2.46 7.17 -22.36
CA ARG A 255 -1.43 7.23 -23.41
C ARG A 255 -1.00 8.67 -23.72
N GLU A 256 -1.94 9.60 -23.73
CA GLU A 256 -1.74 11.00 -24.09
C GLU A 256 -1.34 11.88 -22.91
N SER A 257 -1.51 11.38 -21.68
CA SER A 257 -1.07 12.07 -20.47
C SER A 257 0.44 12.28 -20.41
N ASN A 258 0.88 13.31 -19.68
CA ASN A 258 2.28 13.62 -19.43
C ASN A 258 3.07 12.50 -18.72
N ILE A 259 2.40 11.41 -18.30
CA ILE A 259 2.98 10.30 -17.54
C ILE A 259 4.03 9.53 -18.36
N LEU A 260 3.86 9.46 -19.69
CA LEU A 260 4.83 8.84 -20.58
C LEU A 260 5.68 9.84 -21.37
N GLN A 261 5.38 11.14 -21.35
CA GLN A 261 6.04 12.14 -22.20
C GLN A 261 7.54 12.31 -21.91
N ALA A 262 7.97 12.13 -20.66
CA ALA A 262 9.39 12.16 -20.29
C ALA A 262 10.10 10.80 -20.47
N THR A 263 9.44 9.79 -21.02
CA THR A 263 9.99 8.43 -21.16
C THR A 263 10.99 8.37 -22.32
N PRO A 264 12.21 7.85 -22.10
CA PRO A 264 13.15 7.58 -23.19
C PRO A 264 12.52 6.67 -24.26
N MET A 265 12.71 6.99 -25.54
CA MET A 265 12.08 6.26 -26.66
C MET A 265 12.27 4.72 -26.59
N HIS A 266 13.43 4.26 -26.10
CA HIS A 266 13.72 2.83 -25.99
C HIS A 266 12.89 2.10 -24.92
N LEU A 267 12.33 2.80 -23.93
CA LEU A 267 11.47 2.26 -22.88
C LEU A 267 9.98 2.41 -23.20
N PHE A 268 9.63 3.28 -24.14
CA PHE A 268 8.24 3.64 -24.46
C PHE A 268 7.38 2.42 -24.81
N GLU A 269 7.89 1.50 -25.62
CA GLU A 269 7.15 0.28 -26.01
C GLU A 269 6.89 -0.65 -24.82
N SER A 270 7.90 -0.83 -23.96
CA SER A 270 7.79 -1.65 -22.75
C SER A 270 6.81 -1.04 -21.75
N TYR A 271 6.89 0.27 -21.53
CA TYR A 271 5.98 0.98 -20.63
C TYR A 271 4.55 0.96 -21.16
N SER A 272 4.36 1.10 -22.47
CA SER A 272 3.03 0.99 -23.10
C SER A 272 2.39 -0.38 -22.82
N LYS A 273 3.17 -1.47 -22.86
CA LYS A 273 2.67 -2.83 -22.53
C LYS A 273 2.28 -2.95 -21.05
N GLN A 274 3.08 -2.37 -20.15
CA GLN A 274 2.77 -2.34 -18.71
C GLN A 274 1.51 -1.52 -18.44
N VAL A 275 1.39 -0.33 -19.03
CA VAL A 275 0.22 0.54 -18.93
C VAL A 275 -1.03 -0.21 -19.34
N LYS A 276 -1.02 -0.81 -20.54
CA LYS A 276 -2.16 -1.58 -21.04
C LYS A 276 -2.54 -2.71 -20.07
N ARG A 277 -1.56 -3.46 -19.56
CA ARG A 277 -1.83 -4.53 -18.60
C ARG A 277 -2.44 -4.02 -17.30
N CYS A 278 -1.85 -2.98 -16.70
CA CYS A 278 -2.35 -2.42 -15.45
C CYS A 278 -3.78 -1.92 -15.60
N MET A 279 -4.12 -1.35 -16.75
CA MET A 279 -5.48 -0.92 -17.05
C MET A 279 -6.46 -2.09 -17.14
N GLU A 280 -6.15 -3.12 -17.92
CA GLU A 280 -6.99 -4.32 -18.08
C GLU A 280 -7.28 -4.94 -16.70
N ILE A 281 -6.25 -5.02 -15.86
CA ILE A 281 -6.37 -5.46 -14.46
C ILE A 281 -7.31 -4.55 -13.68
N ALA A 282 -7.09 -3.24 -13.72
CA ALA A 282 -7.84 -2.28 -12.92
C ALA A 282 -9.33 -2.26 -13.28
N LEU A 283 -9.66 -2.28 -14.58
CA LEU A 283 -11.05 -2.37 -15.07
C LEU A 283 -11.71 -3.68 -14.62
N SER A 284 -11.00 -4.80 -14.75
CA SER A 284 -11.51 -6.10 -14.28
C SER A 284 -11.74 -6.12 -12.77
N CYS A 285 -10.94 -5.38 -12.00
CA CYS A 285 -11.09 -5.26 -10.55
C CYS A 285 -12.34 -4.46 -10.14
N VAL A 286 -12.76 -3.47 -10.93
CA VAL A 286 -13.93 -2.61 -10.61
C VAL A 286 -15.24 -3.09 -11.24
N GLU A 287 -15.26 -4.30 -11.83
CA GLU A 287 -16.48 -4.95 -12.34
C GLU A 287 -17.62 -4.94 -11.31
N VAL A 288 -18.81 -4.54 -11.75
CA VAL A 288 -20.01 -4.46 -10.89
C VAL A 288 -20.33 -5.84 -10.32
N ASN A 289 -20.25 -6.88 -11.15
CA ASN A 289 -20.41 -8.25 -10.68
C ASN A 289 -19.10 -8.75 -10.02
N ARG A 290 -19.09 -8.83 -8.69
CA ARG A 290 -17.94 -9.32 -7.90
C ARG A 290 -17.40 -10.69 -8.32
N HIS A 291 -18.21 -11.54 -8.95
CA HIS A 291 -17.78 -12.85 -9.42
C HIS A 291 -16.89 -12.78 -10.66
N LYS A 292 -17.00 -11.70 -11.44
CA LYS A 292 -16.13 -11.44 -12.61
C LYS A 292 -14.78 -10.83 -12.24
N ARG A 293 -14.67 -10.23 -11.04
CA ARG A 293 -13.39 -9.67 -10.57
C ARG A 293 -12.34 -10.78 -10.40
N PRO A 294 -11.09 -10.58 -10.82
CA PRO A 294 -10.03 -11.57 -10.64
C PRO A 294 -9.70 -11.79 -9.16
N SER A 295 -9.02 -12.89 -8.86
CA SER A 295 -8.32 -13.08 -7.59
C SER A 295 -7.00 -12.30 -7.57
N ILE A 296 -6.49 -11.97 -6.38
CA ILE A 296 -5.21 -11.27 -6.27
C ILE A 296 -4.05 -12.10 -6.83
N ARG A 297 -4.11 -13.42 -6.69
CA ARG A 297 -3.14 -14.35 -7.28
C ARG A 297 -3.10 -14.26 -8.81
N GLU A 298 -4.27 -14.17 -9.46
CA GLU A 298 -4.34 -13.98 -10.92
C GLU A 298 -3.78 -12.61 -11.33
N ILE A 299 -4.05 -11.56 -10.56
CA ILE A 299 -3.49 -10.22 -10.81
C ILE A 299 -1.96 -10.25 -10.75
N VAL A 300 -1.39 -10.80 -9.67
CA VAL A 300 0.08 -10.90 -9.51
C VAL A 300 0.70 -11.74 -10.61
N LYS A 301 0.08 -12.86 -10.98
CA LYS A 301 0.52 -13.70 -12.11
C LYS A 301 0.59 -12.89 -13.41
N GLN A 302 -0.46 -12.15 -13.75
CA GLN A 302 -0.50 -11.34 -14.97
C GLN A 302 0.58 -10.24 -15.01
N LEU A 303 0.86 -9.61 -13.87
CA LEU A 303 1.93 -8.61 -13.75
C LEU A 303 3.31 -9.25 -13.97
N ASN A 304 3.58 -10.40 -13.33
CA ASN A 304 4.83 -11.13 -13.49
C ASN A 304 5.04 -11.64 -14.93
N GLU A 305 3.99 -12.16 -15.58
CA GLU A 305 4.05 -12.59 -16.99
C GLU A 305 4.39 -11.42 -17.92
N THR A 306 3.86 -10.23 -17.64
CA THR A 306 4.13 -9.02 -18.42
C THR A 306 5.60 -8.60 -18.29
N GLU A 307 6.19 -8.69 -17.09
CA GLU A 307 7.62 -8.43 -16.91
C GLU A 307 8.51 -9.42 -17.63
N ILE A 308 8.20 -10.72 -17.52
CA ILE A 308 8.97 -11.77 -18.21
C ILE A 308 8.94 -11.53 -19.73
N MET A 309 7.79 -11.16 -20.28
CA MET A 309 7.65 -10.84 -21.70
C MET A 309 8.53 -9.64 -22.10
N ILE A 310 8.50 -8.57 -21.30
CA ILE A 310 9.29 -7.36 -21.56
C ILE A 310 10.79 -7.63 -21.46
N HIS A 311 11.24 -8.36 -20.43
CA HIS A 311 12.65 -8.71 -20.26
C HIS A 311 13.17 -9.56 -21.42
N LYS A 312 12.38 -10.52 -21.91
CA LYS A 312 12.74 -11.32 -23.09
C LYS A 312 12.92 -10.45 -24.33
N GLN A 313 12.00 -9.52 -24.58
CA GLN A 313 12.06 -8.61 -25.74
C GLN A 313 13.25 -7.65 -25.66
N LEU A 314 13.58 -7.14 -24.48
CA LEU A 314 14.76 -6.27 -24.30
C LEU A 314 16.05 -7.04 -24.56
N ASN A 315 16.19 -8.25 -24.02
CA ASN A 315 17.35 -9.10 -24.26
C ASN A 315 17.49 -9.48 -25.75
N GLU A 316 16.38 -9.79 -26.43
CA GLU A 316 16.38 -10.07 -27.87
C GLU A 316 16.82 -8.86 -28.69
N LYS A 317 16.37 -7.65 -28.33
CA LYS A 317 16.82 -6.40 -28.97
C LYS A 317 18.30 -6.12 -28.73
N GLU A 318 18.82 -6.34 -27.52
CA GLU A 318 20.25 -6.21 -27.22
C GLU A 318 21.11 -7.18 -28.04
N ILE A 319 20.69 -8.45 -28.13
CA ILE A 319 21.34 -9.46 -28.96
C ILE A 319 21.30 -9.05 -30.44
N MET A 320 20.18 -8.50 -30.91
CA MET A 320 20.04 -8.02 -32.29
C MET A 320 21.00 -6.85 -32.58
N ILE A 321 21.08 -5.86 -31.68
CA ILE A 321 22.00 -4.72 -31.81
C ILE A 321 23.46 -5.20 -31.87
N TYR A 322 23.83 -6.14 -30.98
CA TYR A 322 25.17 -6.72 -30.98
C TYR A 322 25.48 -7.45 -32.30
N ARG A 323 24.55 -8.26 -32.82
CA ARG A 323 24.70 -8.95 -34.12
C ARG A 323 24.79 -8.00 -35.31
N THR A 324 24.10 -6.87 -35.27
CA THR A 324 24.19 -5.84 -36.32
C THR A 324 25.55 -5.16 -36.27
N ARG A 325 26.03 -4.74 -35.09
CA ARG A 325 27.37 -4.17 -34.93
C ARG A 325 28.49 -5.12 -35.39
N LEU A 326 28.37 -6.42 -35.10
CA LEU A 326 29.32 -7.42 -35.60
C LEU A 326 29.30 -7.56 -37.12
N ARG A 327 28.12 -7.48 -37.75
CA ARG A 327 28.00 -7.48 -39.21
C ARG A 327 28.65 -6.25 -39.83
N ASP A 328 28.41 -5.07 -39.26
CA ASP A 328 29.01 -3.82 -39.71
C ASP A 328 30.54 -3.81 -39.54
N LEU A 329 31.08 -4.44 -38.49
CA LEU A 329 32.53 -4.61 -38.34
C LEU A 329 33.11 -5.61 -39.37
N SER A 330 32.40 -6.69 -39.67
CA SER A 330 32.85 -7.70 -40.65
C SER A 330 32.81 -7.23 -42.11
N SER A 331 31.94 -6.26 -42.44
CA SER A 331 31.87 -5.67 -43.78
C SER A 331 32.95 -4.61 -44.04
N TYR A 332 33.51 -4.00 -42.99
CA TYR A 332 34.66 -3.09 -43.11
C TYR A 332 35.97 -3.82 -43.43
N ASP A 333 36.16 -5.05 -42.95
CA ASP A 333 37.38 -5.85 -43.20
C ASP A 333 37.43 -6.47 -44.62
N GLN A 334 36.31 -6.50 -45.35
CA GLN A 334 36.27 -6.98 -46.75
C GLN A 334 36.41 -5.86 -47.79
N GLY A 335 36.43 -4.60 -47.39
CA GLY A 335 36.53 -3.44 -48.29
C GLY A 335 37.94 -2.90 -48.53
N SER A 336 38.98 -3.47 -47.89
CA SER A 336 40.35 -2.94 -47.87
C SER A 336 41.39 -3.80 -48.62
N SER A 337 40.97 -4.78 -49.44
CA SER A 337 41.87 -5.67 -50.18
C SER A 337 41.76 -5.62 -51.72
N MET A 338 41.18 -4.56 -52.29
CA MET A 338 41.27 -4.28 -53.73
C MET A 338 41.81 -2.87 -53.94
N ASP A 339 43.12 -2.71 -53.80
CA ASP A 339 43.93 -1.68 -54.47
C ASP A 339 45.40 -1.98 -54.17
N GLN A 340 46.01 -2.86 -54.98
CA GLN A 340 47.42 -2.84 -55.39
C GLN A 340 47.73 -3.93 -56.41
#